data_AF-A0A2E5V1I2-F1
#
_entry.id   AF-A0A2E5V1I2-F1
#
_cell.length_a   1.000
_cell.length_b   1.000
_cell.length_c   1.000
_cell.angle_alpha   90.00
_cell.angle_beta   90.00
_cell.angle_gamma   90.00
#
_symmetry.space_group_name_H-M   'P 1'
#
loop_
_entity.id
_entity.type
_entity.pdbx_description
1 polymer ?
#
loop_
_entity_poly.entity_id
_entity_poly.type
_entity_poly.pdbx_seq_one_letter_code
_entity_poly.pdbx_strand_id
1 'polypeptide(L)' 'MSPFSLHSHPLAGFVVLAMKERLTFFDQGSCSVYGQVAYHDFEGIAEEADEAPKIFSDLGDKFTMIMRNHGLLTIGRTIA' A
#
# COMPACT_ATOMS: atom_id res chain seq x y z
N MET A 1 8.25 -14.51 14.67
CA MET A 1 8.83 -14.24 13.34
C MET A 1 8.59 -12.79 13.03
N SER A 2 9.63 -12.05 12.59
CA SER A 2 9.43 -10.68 12.10
C SER A 2 8.61 -10.74 10.81
N PRO A 3 7.58 -9.90 10.63
CA PRO A 3 6.87 -9.82 9.37
C PRO A 3 7.81 -9.32 8.25
N PHE A 4 7.59 -9.80 7.04
CA PHE A 4 8.25 -9.33 5.83
C PHE A 4 7.47 -8.17 5.23
N SER A 5 8.16 -7.22 4.60
CA SER A 5 7.55 -6.12 3.84
C SER A 5 8.10 -6.08 2.41
N LEU A 6 7.21 -5.94 1.43
CA LEU A 6 7.54 -5.68 0.03
C LEU A 6 7.03 -4.29 -0.36
N HIS A 7 7.93 -3.46 -0.86
CA HIS A 7 7.61 -2.18 -1.47
C HIS A 7 7.99 -2.20 -2.96
N SER A 8 7.12 -1.70 -3.83
CA SER A 8 7.41 -1.63 -5.26
C SER A 8 6.68 -0.49 -5.97
N HIS A 9 7.22 -0.07 -7.12
CA HIS A 9 6.68 0.99 -7.98
C HIS A 9 6.26 0.40 -9.34
N PRO A 10 5.16 -0.37 -9.41
CA PRO A 10 4.78 -1.05 -10.64
C PRO A 10 4.28 -0.05 -11.70
N LEU A 11 4.87 -0.10 -12.90
CA LEU A 11 4.50 0.79 -14.01
C LEU A 11 2.99 0.76 -14.31
N ALA A 12 2.39 -0.43 -14.38
CA ALA A 12 0.97 -0.60 -14.64
C ALA A 12 0.06 -0.09 -13.50
N GLY A 13 0.60 0.04 -12.27
CA GLY A 13 -0.15 0.49 -11.10
C GLY A 13 -0.23 2.01 -10.97
N PHE A 14 0.70 2.76 -11.56
CA PHE A 14 0.83 4.21 -11.35
C PHE A 14 -0.45 5.01 -11.59
N VAL A 15 -1.25 4.64 -12.60
CA VAL A 15 -2.53 5.31 -12.85
C VAL A 15 -3.44 5.18 -11.63
N VAL A 16 -3.59 3.97 -11.09
CA VAL A 16 -4.41 3.70 -9.90
C VAL A 16 -3.84 4.41 -8.67
N LEU A 17 -2.51 4.44 -8.50
CA LEU A 17 -1.86 5.15 -7.40
C LEU A 17 -2.14 6.66 -7.41
N ALA A 18 -2.42 7.24 -8.57
CA ALA A 18 -2.69 8.67 -8.75
C ALA A 18 -4.19 9.04 -8.71
N MET A 19 -5.10 8.07 -8.79
CA MET A 19 -6.54 8.31 -8.75
C MET A 19 -6.99 8.77 -7.36
N LYS A 20 -8.00 9.65 -7.29
CA LYS A 20 -8.58 10.06 -5.98
C LYS A 20 -9.44 8.94 -5.41
N GLU A 21 -10.09 8.21 -6.29
CA GLU A 21 -10.92 7.06 -6.00
C GLU A 21 -10.09 5.96 -5.34
N ARG A 22 -10.77 5.11 -4.58
CA ARG A 22 -10.18 3.88 -4.06
C ARG A 22 -10.17 2.82 -5.16
N LEU A 23 -9.32 1.82 -5.01
CA LEU A 23 -9.28 0.62 -5.83
C LEU A 23 -10.69 0.04 -5.95
N THR A 24 -11.19 0.03 -7.18
CA THR A 24 -12.44 -0.63 -7.55
C THR A 24 -12.18 -2.10 -7.82
N PHE A 25 -13.14 -2.93 -7.46
CA PHE A 25 -13.09 -4.38 -7.66
C PHE A 25 -13.49 -4.74 -9.09
N PHE A 26 -12.54 -4.73 -10.01
CA PHE A 26 -12.76 -4.96 -11.45
C PHE A 26 -12.56 -6.41 -11.88
N ASP A 27 -11.69 -7.16 -11.21
CA ASP A 27 -11.32 -8.52 -11.58
C ASP A 27 -10.99 -9.40 -10.36
N GLN A 28 -10.68 -10.67 -10.61
CA GLN A 28 -10.31 -11.62 -9.56
C GLN A 28 -9.10 -11.16 -8.72
N GLY A 29 -8.14 -10.46 -9.32
CA GLY A 29 -6.98 -9.93 -8.62
C GLY A 29 -7.38 -8.89 -7.59
N SER A 30 -8.20 -7.91 -7.98
CA SER A 30 -8.72 -6.90 -7.06
C SER A 30 -9.60 -7.51 -5.95
N CYS A 31 -10.35 -8.57 -6.24
CA CYS A 31 -11.14 -9.29 -5.23
C CYS A 31 -10.27 -9.95 -4.15
N SER A 32 -9.05 -10.39 -4.49
CA SER A 32 -8.15 -11.05 -3.52
C SER A 32 -7.72 -10.14 -2.36
N VAL A 33 -7.81 -8.82 -2.54
CA VAL A 33 -7.47 -7.79 -1.54
C VAL A 33 -8.70 -7.01 -1.06
N TYR A 34 -9.91 -7.54 -1.28
CA TYR A 34 -11.15 -6.88 -0.88
C TYR A 34 -11.18 -6.54 0.62
N GLY A 35 -11.40 -5.25 0.92
CA GLY A 35 -11.40 -4.74 2.30
C GLY A 35 -10.02 -4.61 2.95
N GLN A 36 -8.96 -5.08 2.28
CA GLN A 36 -7.61 -5.19 2.84
C GLN A 36 -6.66 -4.09 2.35
N VAL A 37 -7.15 -3.13 1.56
CA VAL A 37 -6.33 -2.02 1.03
C VAL A 37 -6.43 -0.79 1.95
N ALA A 38 -5.30 -0.42 2.55
CA ALA A 38 -5.03 0.84 3.21
C ALA A 38 -4.54 1.91 2.22
N TYR A 39 -4.58 3.18 2.62
CA TYR A 39 -4.16 4.30 1.79
C TYR A 39 -3.33 5.23 2.64
N HIS A 40 -2.20 5.68 2.09
CA HIS A 40 -1.34 6.68 2.68
C HIS A 40 -1.16 7.81 1.66
N ASP A 41 -1.41 9.05 2.08
CA ASP A 41 -1.30 10.21 1.21
C ASP A 41 0.18 10.59 1.04
N PHE A 42 0.54 11.10 -0.14
CA PHE A 42 1.92 11.48 -0.42
C PHE A 42 2.35 12.70 0.40
N GLU A 43 3.39 12.57 1.21
CA GLU A 43 3.91 13.66 2.05
C GLU A 43 5.13 14.40 1.46
N GLY A 44 5.61 13.98 0.27
CA GLY A 44 6.82 14.52 -0.36
C GLY A 44 7.99 13.52 -0.32
N ILE A 45 9.22 14.01 -0.45
CA ILE A 45 10.42 13.20 -0.21
C ILE A 45 10.60 13.15 1.31
N ALA A 46 10.07 12.12 1.94
CA ALA A 46 10.02 12.01 3.39
C ALA A 46 11.39 11.72 4.01
N GLU A 47 11.62 12.24 5.23
CA GLU A 47 12.65 11.72 6.13
C GLU A 47 12.07 10.52 6.90
N GLU A 48 12.75 9.38 6.81
CA GLU A 48 12.28 8.04 7.21
C GLU A 48 11.71 7.95 8.65
N ALA A 49 12.22 8.77 9.57
CA ALA A 49 11.90 8.69 10.99
C ALA A 49 10.45 9.12 11.34
N ASP A 50 9.88 10.06 10.60
CA ASP A 50 8.56 10.63 10.89
C ASP A 50 7.44 9.97 10.09
N GLU A 51 7.76 9.33 8.95
CA GLU A 51 6.79 8.72 8.05
C GLU A 51 6.38 7.31 8.50
N ALA A 52 7.34 6.51 8.99
CA ALA A 52 7.09 5.11 9.37
C ALA A 52 5.96 4.93 10.41
N PRO A 53 5.86 5.76 11.48
CA PRO A 53 4.74 5.66 12.42
C PRO A 53 3.38 5.96 11.77
N LYS A 54 3.32 6.89 10.81
CA LYS A 54 2.10 7.23 10.09
C LYS A 54 1.68 6.14 9.12
N ILE A 55 2.63 5.57 8.38
CA ILE A 55 2.39 4.39 7.52
C ILE A 55 1.82 3.24 8.36
N PHE A 56 2.38 2.99 9.54
CA PHE A 56 1.86 1.95 10.42
C PHE A 56 0.44 2.25 10.90
N SER A 57 0.16 3.50 11.26
CA SER A 57 -1.18 3.95 11.65
C SER A 57 -2.20 3.81 10.52
N ASP A 58 -1.85 4.24 9.30
CA ASP A 58 -2.73 4.18 8.13
C ASP A 58 -2.96 2.75 7.64
N LEU A 59 -1.99 1.86 7.84
CA LEU A 59 -2.10 0.44 7.53
C LEU A 59 -3.14 -0.25 8.44
N GLY A 60 -3.10 0.05 9.74
CA GLY A 60 -4.02 -0.52 10.72
C GLY A 60 -3.92 -2.05 10.80
N ASP A 61 -5.04 -2.74 10.67
CA ASP A 61 -5.17 -4.20 10.73
C ASP A 61 -5.05 -4.89 9.35
N LYS A 62 -4.76 -4.12 8.31
CA LYS A 62 -4.67 -4.58 6.92
C LYS A 62 -3.25 -5.01 6.56
N PHE A 63 -3.12 -5.67 5.41
CA PHE A 63 -1.81 -6.17 4.95
C PHE A 63 -1.29 -5.54 3.66
N THR A 64 -2.06 -4.68 2.99
CA THR A 64 -1.60 -4.00 1.77
C THR A 64 -2.05 -2.54 1.72
N MET A 65 -1.24 -1.69 1.12
CA MET A 65 -1.41 -0.24 1.09
C MET A 65 -1.07 0.32 -0.28
N ILE A 66 -1.95 1.21 -0.75
CA ILE A 66 -1.66 2.16 -1.83
C ILE A 66 -1.04 3.41 -1.20
N MET A 67 0.24 3.64 -1.48
CA MET A 67 0.91 4.90 -1.16
C MET A 67 0.65 5.83 -2.35
N ARG A 68 -0.28 6.78 -2.18
CA ARG A 68 -0.74 7.63 -3.27
C ARG A 68 0.43 8.32 -3.94
N ASN A 69 0.40 8.38 -5.26
CA ASN A 69 1.45 9.01 -6.08
C ASN A 69 2.88 8.46 -5.87
N HIS A 70 3.04 7.32 -5.19
CA HIS A 70 4.34 6.77 -4.82
C HIS A 70 4.45 5.29 -5.23
N GLY A 71 3.72 4.39 -4.58
CA GLY A 71 3.95 2.96 -4.75
C GLY A 71 2.96 2.07 -4.03
N LEU A 72 3.30 0.79 -3.97
CA LEU A 72 2.58 -0.23 -3.20
C LEU A 72 3.43 -0.73 -2.04
N LEU A 73 2.79 -1.00 -0.91
CA LEU A 73 3.40 -1.65 0.24
C LEU A 73 2.54 -2.85 0.65
N THR A 74 3.15 -4.00 0.88
CA THR A 74 2.48 -5.20 1.40
C THR A 74 3.31 -5.82 2.50
N ILE A 75 2.64 -6.33 3.55
CA ILE A 75 3.26 -7.09 4.63
C ILE A 75 2.76 -8.53 4.67
N GLY A 76 3.60 -9.44 5.15
CA GLY A 76 3.28 -10.86 5.23
C GLY A 76 4.04 -11.59 6.32
N ARG A 77 3.56 -12.79 6.68
CA ARG A 77 4.27 -13.69 7.62
C ARG A 77 5.47 -14.38 6.97
N THR A 78 5.44 -14.51 5.65
CA THR A 78 6.41 -15.20 4.80
C THR A 78 6.62 -14.42 3.52
N ILE A 79 7.69 -14.74 2.78
CA ILE A 79 7.93 -14.24 1.42
C ILE A 79 7.08 -14.99 0.38
N ALA A 80 6.74 -16.26 0.67
CA ALA A 80 6.00 -17.18 -0.19
C ALA A 80 4.50 -16.89 -0.24
#